data_AF-A0A316J4H0-F1
#
_entry.id   AF-A0A316J4H0-F1
#
_cell.length_a   1.000
_cell.length_b   1.000
_cell.length_c   1.000
_cell.angle_alpha   90.00
_cell.angle_beta   90.00
_cell.angle_gamma   90.00
#
_symmetry.space_group_name_H-M   'P 1'
#
loop_
_entity.id
_entity.type
_entity.pdbx_description
1 polymer ?
#
loop_
_entity_poly.entity_id
_entity_poly.type
_entity_poly.pdbx_seq_one_letter_code
_entity_poly.pdbx_strand_id
1 'polypeptide(L)'
;MVDDNIIATQEQPSKAEAVVSEKPKPQSRSRKKAASAEPVKAPANKRKMYSAQERRNILASVAKSTADGKTTVKEALKAVGVSDQAYYNWKKAADKSAPAASSAVHGDELKDLVALEAENKRLRRELADKLRAENAELRRRLAQI
;
A
#
# COMPACT_ATOMS: atom_id res chain seq x y z
N MET A 1 -30.48 21.06 39.73
CA MET A 1 -30.42 21.64 38.38
C MET A 1 -29.03 22.25 38.09
N VAL A 2 -27.86 21.62 38.25
CA VAL A 2 -27.47 20.23 38.60
C VAL A 2 -28.32 19.16 37.92
N ASP A 3 -27.76 18.54 36.89
CA ASP A 3 -28.03 17.16 36.46
C ASP A 3 -26.78 16.68 35.72
N ASP A 4 -25.73 16.37 36.49
CA ASP A 4 -24.52 15.73 35.99
C ASP A 4 -24.85 14.30 35.56
N ASN A 5 -24.66 13.96 34.28
CA ASN A 5 -24.83 12.58 33.84
C ASN A 5 -23.56 11.77 34.13
N ILE A 6 -23.65 10.87 35.11
CA ILE A 6 -22.50 10.25 35.77
C ILE A 6 -21.95 9.03 35.02
N ILE A 7 -20.63 8.89 35.15
CA ILE A 7 -19.77 7.77 34.75
C ILE A 7 -20.39 6.39 35.03
N ALA A 8 -20.27 5.48 34.06
CA ALA A 8 -20.51 4.04 34.23
C ALA A 8 -19.27 3.21 33.84
N THR A 9 -18.16 3.41 34.56
CA THR A 9 -17.04 2.46 34.57
C THR A 9 -17.47 1.17 35.25
N GLN A 10 -17.15 0.01 34.68
CA GLN A 10 -17.14 -1.27 35.40
C GLN A 10 -15.74 -1.87 35.40
N GLU A 11 -15.26 -2.22 36.60
CA GLU A 11 -13.99 -2.88 36.85
C GLU A 11 -14.12 -4.42 36.85
N GLN A 12 -13.00 -5.13 36.88
CA GLN A 12 -12.95 -6.59 36.90
C GLN A 12 -12.81 -7.20 38.31
N PRO A 13 -13.38 -8.41 38.50
CA PRO A 13 -12.71 -9.49 39.25
C PRO A 13 -12.83 -10.87 38.56
N SER A 14 -11.92 -11.85 38.75
CA SER A 14 -10.57 -11.81 39.31
C SER A 14 -9.77 -13.09 39.00
N LYS A 15 -8.54 -12.93 38.50
CA LYS A 15 -7.31 -13.73 38.78
C LYS A 15 -7.46 -15.22 39.15
N ALA A 16 -6.95 -16.08 38.26
CA ALA A 16 -6.49 -17.45 38.56
C ALA A 16 -5.12 -17.71 37.89
N GLU A 17 -4.41 -18.78 38.28
CA GLU A 17 -2.93 -18.84 38.23
C GLU A 17 -2.39 -20.22 37.73
N ALA A 18 -1.19 -20.25 37.11
CA ALA A 18 -0.45 -21.44 36.58
C ALA A 18 -1.07 -22.13 35.32
N VAL A 19 -0.39 -22.96 34.50
CA VAL A 19 0.83 -23.79 34.66
C VAL A 19 1.78 -23.68 33.43
N VAL A 20 3.08 -23.92 33.64
CA VAL A 20 4.14 -23.97 32.60
C VAL A 20 4.21 -25.33 31.90
N SER A 21 4.29 -25.33 30.56
CA SER A 21 4.90 -26.37 29.69
C SER A 21 5.08 -25.77 28.29
N GLU A 22 6.26 -25.28 27.92
CA GLU A 22 7.40 -26.03 27.38
C GLU A 22 7.23 -26.45 25.88
N LYS A 23 8.25 -26.14 25.07
CA LYS A 23 8.31 -26.44 23.63
C LYS A 23 8.97 -27.79 23.39
N PRO A 24 8.66 -28.44 22.26
CA PRO A 24 9.77 -28.90 21.42
C PRO A 24 9.64 -28.46 19.96
N LYS A 25 10.78 -28.08 19.35
CA LYS A 25 10.94 -28.16 17.89
C LYS A 25 11.04 -29.64 17.50
N PRO A 26 10.41 -30.12 16.41
CA PRO A 26 10.86 -31.36 15.79
C PRO A 26 12.27 -31.16 15.22
N GLN A 27 13.26 -31.79 15.84
CA GLN A 27 14.66 -31.75 15.37
C GLN A 27 14.82 -32.50 14.03
N SER A 28 15.86 -32.14 13.29
CA SER A 28 16.36 -32.93 12.17
C SER A 28 16.65 -34.37 12.59
N ARG A 29 16.14 -35.36 11.85
CA ARG A 29 16.58 -36.76 11.96
C ARG A 29 17.40 -37.17 10.75
N SER A 30 18.55 -37.78 11.04
CA SER A 30 19.62 -38.09 10.09
C SER A 30 19.26 -39.18 9.09
N ARG A 31 20.03 -39.26 8.01
CA ARG A 31 19.99 -40.29 6.97
C ARG A 31 19.94 -41.72 7.57
N LYS A 32 19.05 -42.56 7.05
CA LYS A 32 19.25 -44.01 6.94
C LYS A 32 19.24 -44.41 5.46
N LYS A 33 19.92 -45.52 5.12
CA LYS A 33 20.17 -46.03 3.76
C LYS A 33 19.67 -47.47 3.65
N ALA A 34 19.30 -47.90 2.44
CA ALA A 34 18.65 -49.18 2.09
C ALA A 34 17.19 -49.28 2.58
N ALA A 35 16.26 -49.95 1.90
CA ALA A 35 16.41 -50.90 0.77
C ALA A 35 15.69 -50.46 -0.53
N SER A 36 15.63 -51.35 -1.53
CA SER A 36 15.14 -51.07 -2.89
C SER A 36 13.61 -51.10 -3.01
N ALA A 37 13.03 -50.11 -3.69
CA ALA A 37 11.69 -50.15 -4.26
C ALA A 37 11.52 -49.08 -5.36
N GLU A 38 11.22 -49.50 -6.58
CA GLU A 38 10.81 -48.66 -7.71
C GLU A 38 9.47 -49.15 -8.29
N PRO A 39 8.67 -48.32 -9.00
CA PRO A 39 8.54 -46.88 -8.82
C PRO A 39 7.07 -46.42 -8.90
N VAL A 40 6.46 -46.00 -7.78
CA VAL A 40 5.13 -45.35 -7.84
C VAL A 40 5.30 -43.88 -8.25
N LYS A 41 5.26 -43.62 -9.57
CA LYS A 41 5.20 -42.26 -10.13
C LYS A 41 3.87 -41.59 -9.82
N ALA A 42 3.69 -41.12 -8.58
CA ALA A 42 2.78 -40.02 -8.32
C ALA A 42 3.21 -38.82 -9.20
N PRO A 43 2.29 -38.16 -9.93
CA PRO A 43 2.64 -37.03 -10.77
C PRO A 43 3.02 -35.84 -9.88
N ALA A 44 4.32 -35.74 -9.56
CA ALA A 44 4.90 -34.59 -8.87
C ALA A 44 4.69 -33.35 -9.74
N ASN A 45 3.59 -32.64 -9.49
CA ASN A 45 3.12 -31.54 -10.32
C ASN A 45 4.08 -30.36 -10.18
N LYS A 46 5.06 -30.32 -11.10
CA LYS A 46 6.21 -29.41 -11.05
C LYS A 46 5.73 -27.96 -11.18
N ARG A 47 5.54 -27.30 -10.03
CA ARG A 47 5.17 -25.89 -9.95
C ARG A 47 6.13 -25.08 -10.83
N LYS A 48 5.61 -24.43 -11.89
CA LYS A 48 6.42 -23.59 -12.78
C LYS A 48 7.03 -22.44 -11.97
N MET A 49 8.33 -22.54 -11.66
CA MET A 49 9.05 -21.54 -10.88
C MET A 49 9.71 -20.52 -11.81
N TYR A 50 8.94 -19.50 -12.20
CA TYR A 50 9.46 -18.37 -12.98
C TYR A 50 10.63 -17.69 -12.25
N SER A 51 11.78 -17.60 -12.92
CA SER A 51 12.96 -16.84 -12.49
C SER A 51 12.70 -15.33 -12.46
N ALA A 52 13.62 -14.56 -11.88
CA ALA A 52 13.52 -13.10 -11.88
C ALA A 52 13.56 -12.49 -13.30
N GLN A 53 14.29 -13.12 -14.24
CA GLN A 53 14.37 -12.68 -15.64
C GLN A 53 13.06 -12.98 -16.39
N GLU A 54 12.52 -14.20 -16.29
CA GLU A 54 11.24 -14.55 -16.93
C GLU A 54 10.10 -13.64 -16.46
N ARG A 55 10.03 -13.33 -15.15
CA ARG A 55 9.03 -12.40 -14.61
C ARG A 55 9.13 -11.00 -15.22
N ARG A 56 10.35 -10.47 -15.40
CA ARG A 56 10.57 -9.18 -16.08
C ARG A 56 10.13 -9.24 -17.54
N ASN A 57 10.47 -10.32 -18.24
CA ASN A 57 10.10 -10.52 -19.64
C ASN A 57 8.56 -10.62 -19.80
N ILE A 58 7.88 -11.32 -18.89
CA ILE A 58 6.41 -11.40 -18.83
C ILE A 58 5.79 -10.03 -18.57
N LEU A 59 6.27 -9.29 -17.57
CA LEU A 59 5.79 -7.93 -17.27
C LEU A 59 5.97 -6.99 -18.47
N ALA A 60 7.11 -7.05 -19.15
CA ALA A 60 7.39 -6.26 -20.35
C ALA A 60 6.55 -6.69 -21.56
N SER A 61 6.29 -7.99 -21.74
CA SER A 61 5.43 -8.51 -22.79
C SER A 61 3.99 -8.03 -22.61
N VAL A 62 3.44 -8.15 -21.40
CA VAL A 62 2.08 -7.68 -21.07
C VAL A 62 1.99 -6.17 -21.28
N ALA A 63 2.95 -5.39 -20.76
CA ALA A 63 2.98 -3.94 -20.94
C ALA A 63 2.94 -3.52 -22.41
N LYS A 64 3.72 -4.18 -23.28
CA LYS A 64 3.71 -3.95 -24.73
C LYS A 64 2.35 -4.27 -25.37
N SER A 65 1.75 -5.43 -25.06
CA SER A 65 0.43 -5.81 -25.59
C SER A 65 -0.68 -4.84 -25.19
N THR A 66 -0.58 -4.24 -23.99
CA THR A 66 -1.57 -3.29 -23.47
C THR A 66 -1.32 -1.83 -23.86
N ALA A 67 -0.16 -1.49 -24.44
CA ALA A 67 0.23 -0.10 -24.72
C ALA A 67 -0.73 0.60 -25.69
N ASP A 68 -1.22 -0.13 -26.69
CA ASP A 68 -2.21 0.32 -27.68
C ASP A 68 -3.63 0.53 -27.10
N GLY A 69 -3.90 0.13 -25.85
CA GLY A 69 -5.24 0.08 -25.25
C GLY A 69 -6.19 -0.99 -25.82
N LYS A 70 -5.88 -1.55 -27.00
CA LYS A 70 -6.70 -2.52 -27.75
C LYS A 70 -6.85 -3.89 -27.07
N THR A 71 -5.97 -4.26 -26.14
CA THR A 71 -6.06 -5.52 -25.38
C THR A 71 -6.04 -5.24 -23.89
N THR A 72 -6.84 -5.97 -23.12
CA THR A 72 -6.83 -5.84 -21.66
C THR A 72 -5.66 -6.61 -21.05
N VAL A 73 -5.21 -6.17 -19.87
CA VAL A 73 -4.20 -6.90 -19.06
C VAL A 73 -4.58 -8.37 -18.88
N LYS A 74 -5.87 -8.68 -18.72
CA LYS A 74 -6.36 -10.05 -18.53
C LYS A 74 -6.22 -10.92 -19.78
N GLU A 75 -6.40 -10.35 -20.97
CA GLU A 75 -6.23 -11.08 -22.23
C GLU A 75 -4.76 -11.33 -22.55
N ALA A 76 -3.90 -10.32 -22.34
CA ALA A 76 -2.46 -10.48 -22.43
C ALA A 76 -1.93 -11.55 -21.45
N LEU A 77 -2.48 -11.61 -20.23
CA LEU A 77 -2.13 -12.63 -19.24
C LEU A 77 -2.64 -14.04 -19.58
N LYS A 78 -3.85 -14.17 -20.15
CA LYS A 78 -4.33 -15.44 -20.72
C LYS A 78 -3.39 -15.94 -21.82
N ALA A 79 -2.97 -15.07 -22.75
CA ALA A 79 -2.07 -15.42 -23.84
C ALA A 79 -0.67 -15.88 -23.35
N VAL A 80 -0.18 -15.30 -22.25
CA VAL A 80 1.11 -15.68 -21.62
C VAL A 80 0.96 -16.86 -20.62
N GLY A 81 -0.27 -17.28 -20.31
CA GLY A 81 -0.54 -18.39 -19.39
C GLY A 81 -0.21 -18.10 -17.92
N VAL A 82 -0.35 -16.85 -17.48
CA VAL A 82 -0.03 -16.36 -16.12
C VAL A 82 -1.30 -15.81 -15.46
N SER A 83 -1.45 -16.00 -14.16
CA SER A 83 -2.62 -15.49 -13.42
C SER A 83 -2.48 -14.01 -13.06
N ASP A 84 -3.61 -13.28 -13.07
CA ASP A 84 -3.73 -11.89 -12.61
C ASP A 84 -2.99 -11.66 -11.28
N GLN A 85 -3.19 -12.55 -10.29
CA GLN A 85 -2.55 -12.44 -8.98
C GLN A 85 -1.02 -12.56 -9.04
N ALA A 86 -0.48 -13.46 -9.87
CA ALA A 86 0.96 -13.58 -10.05
C ALA A 86 1.55 -12.32 -10.71
N TYR A 87 0.89 -11.81 -11.77
CA TYR A 87 1.26 -10.56 -12.43
C TYR A 87 1.27 -9.37 -11.46
N TYR A 88 0.17 -9.13 -10.72
CA TYR A 88 0.11 -7.99 -9.79
C TYR A 88 1.09 -8.13 -8.63
N ASN A 89 1.36 -9.35 -8.15
CA ASN A 89 2.39 -9.59 -7.15
C ASN A 89 3.80 -9.27 -7.68
N TRP A 90 4.11 -9.65 -8.93
CA TRP A 90 5.41 -9.35 -9.53
C TRP A 90 5.55 -7.88 -9.93
N LYS A 91 4.48 -7.23 -10.40
CA LYS A 91 4.46 -5.79 -10.67
C LYS A 91 4.76 -5.01 -9.38
N LYS A 92 4.00 -5.23 -8.32
CA LYS A 92 4.24 -4.60 -7.00
C LYS A 92 5.63 -4.90 -6.41
N ALA A 93 6.25 -6.03 -6.74
CA ALA A 93 7.62 -6.35 -6.35
C ALA A 93 8.67 -5.63 -7.21
N ALA A 94 8.40 -5.44 -8.51
CA ALA A 94 9.23 -4.63 -9.40
C ALA A 94 9.15 -3.14 -9.05
N ASP A 95 7.95 -2.62 -8.78
CA ASP A 95 7.71 -1.23 -8.38
C ASP A 95 8.51 -0.87 -7.10
N LYS A 96 8.56 -1.81 -6.13
CA LYS A 96 9.35 -1.70 -4.89
C LYS A 96 10.86 -1.93 -5.05
N SER A 97 11.29 -2.51 -6.16
CA SER A 97 12.70 -2.82 -6.46
C SER A 97 13.31 -1.88 -7.51
N ALA A 98 12.51 -0.99 -8.10
CA ALA A 98 13.01 0.07 -8.95
C ALA A 98 13.85 1.05 -8.11
N PRO A 99 14.99 1.55 -8.64
CA PRO A 99 15.70 2.65 -7.99
C PRO A 99 14.78 3.87 -7.91
N ALA A 100 14.89 4.64 -6.82
CA ALA A 100 13.91 5.65 -6.43
C ALA A 100 13.75 6.85 -7.39
N ALA A 101 14.36 6.85 -8.57
CA ALA A 101 14.26 7.91 -9.57
C ALA A 101 12.80 8.25 -9.96
N SER A 102 11.93 7.25 -10.12
CA SER A 102 10.50 7.49 -10.36
C SER A 102 9.79 8.08 -9.14
N SER A 103 10.14 7.61 -7.93
CA SER A 103 9.60 8.14 -6.67
C SER A 103 10.16 9.53 -6.33
N ALA A 104 11.29 9.93 -6.89
CA ALA A 104 11.88 11.25 -6.71
C ALA A 104 11.10 12.31 -7.51
N VAL A 105 10.67 11.99 -8.73
CA VAL A 105 9.80 12.88 -9.54
C VAL A 105 8.47 13.12 -8.82
N HIS A 106 7.78 12.07 -8.39
CA HIS A 106 6.55 12.20 -7.57
C HIS A 106 6.83 12.92 -6.24
N GLY A 107 8.04 12.76 -5.68
CA GLY A 107 8.48 13.42 -4.45
C GLY A 107 8.77 14.91 -4.61
N ASP A 108 9.05 15.40 -5.82
CA ASP A 108 9.15 16.84 -6.13
C ASP A 108 7.76 17.43 -6.39
N GLU A 109 6.94 16.78 -7.21
CA GLU A 109 5.55 17.17 -7.48
C GLU A 109 4.74 17.34 -6.18
N LEU A 110 4.94 16.44 -5.20
CA LEU A 110 4.32 16.56 -3.87
C LEU A 110 4.84 17.75 -3.04
N LYS A 111 6.09 18.22 -3.22
CA LYS A 111 6.59 19.45 -2.56
C LYS A 111 5.97 20.68 -3.19
N ASP A 112 5.90 20.73 -4.52
CA ASP A 112 5.34 21.85 -5.27
C ASP A 112 3.85 22.04 -4.93
N LEU A 113 3.09 20.94 -4.83
CA LEU A 113 1.70 20.97 -4.37
C LEU A 113 1.56 21.53 -2.94
N VAL A 114 2.46 21.17 -2.02
CA VAL A 114 2.46 21.70 -0.64
C VAL A 114 2.85 23.19 -0.60
N ALA A 115 3.82 23.60 -1.41
CA ALA A 115 4.21 25.01 -1.53
C ALA A 115 3.07 25.88 -2.11
N LEU A 116 2.40 25.39 -3.15
CA LEU A 116 1.23 26.04 -3.74
C LEU A 116 0.06 26.12 -2.77
N GLU A 117 -0.19 25.09 -1.96
CA GLU A 117 -1.24 25.12 -0.94
C GLU A 117 -0.93 26.15 0.18
N ALA A 118 0.33 26.25 0.60
CA ALA A 118 0.78 27.25 1.56
C ALA A 118 0.63 28.69 1.03
N GLU A 119 1.03 28.93 -0.22
CA GLU A 119 0.86 30.24 -0.87
C GLU A 119 -0.62 30.59 -1.09
N ASN A 120 -1.46 29.62 -1.48
CA ASN A 120 -2.91 29.85 -1.60
C ASN A 120 -3.54 30.23 -0.24
N LYS A 121 -3.08 29.62 0.86
CA LYS A 121 -3.47 29.99 2.23
C LYS A 121 -2.96 31.38 2.62
N ARG A 122 -1.76 31.79 2.17
CA ARG A 122 -1.19 33.13 2.38
C ARG A 122 -2.03 34.21 1.67
N LEU A 123 -2.26 34.05 0.36
CA LEU A 123 -3.03 34.98 -0.48
C LEU A 123 -4.47 35.15 0.00
N ARG A 124 -5.14 34.08 0.44
CA ARG A 124 -6.50 34.16 1.01
C ARG A 124 -6.57 35.00 2.29
N ARG A 125 -5.52 34.99 3.12
CA ARG A 125 -5.44 35.83 4.34
C ARG A 125 -5.25 37.30 3.95
N GLU A 126 -4.27 37.60 3.10
CA GLU A 126 -4.01 38.96 2.62
C GLU A 126 -5.24 39.60 1.95
N LEU A 127 -5.98 38.82 1.14
CA LEU A 127 -7.23 39.28 0.53
C LEU A 127 -8.32 39.55 1.58
N ALA A 128 -8.49 38.66 2.57
CA ALA A 128 -9.46 38.85 3.64
C ALA A 128 -9.13 40.08 4.51
N ASP A 129 -7.85 40.35 4.76
CA ASP A 129 -7.41 41.49 5.57
C ASP A 129 -7.51 42.82 4.82
N LYS A 130 -7.20 42.85 3.52
CA LYS A 130 -7.51 44.00 2.65
C LYS A 130 -9.00 44.30 2.62
N LEU A 131 -9.84 43.28 2.36
CA LEU A 131 -11.29 43.44 2.36
C LEU A 131 -11.84 43.90 3.72
N ARG A 132 -11.24 43.48 4.86
CA ARG A 132 -11.60 44.02 6.18
C ARG A 132 -11.24 45.51 6.31
N ALA A 133 -10.04 45.90 5.88
CA ALA A 133 -9.59 47.30 5.95
C ALA A 133 -10.46 48.21 5.08
N GLU A 134 -10.71 47.83 3.83
CA GLU A 134 -11.57 48.55 2.89
C GLU A 134 -13.01 48.66 3.39
N ASN A 135 -13.61 47.55 3.88
CA ASN A 135 -14.95 47.61 4.47
C ASN A 135 -15.02 48.47 5.74
N ALA A 136 -13.97 48.49 6.57
CA ALA A 136 -13.91 49.36 7.74
C ALA A 136 -13.79 50.84 7.35
N GLU A 137 -13.08 51.16 6.28
CA GLU A 137 -13.01 52.53 5.75
C GLU A 137 -14.34 52.96 5.12
N LEU A 138 -14.94 52.12 4.26
CA LEU A 138 -16.26 52.39 3.67
C LEU A 138 -17.32 52.63 4.76
N ARG A 139 -17.33 51.84 5.83
CA ARG A 139 -18.22 52.04 6.99
C ARG A 139 -17.96 53.37 7.72
N ARG A 140 -16.70 53.80 7.85
CA ARG A 140 -16.37 55.12 8.43
C ARG A 140 -16.88 56.26 7.55
N ARG A 141 -16.66 56.20 6.24
CA ARG A 141 -17.13 57.21 5.28
C ARG A 141 -18.66 57.29 5.24
N LEU A 142 -19.35 56.15 5.28
CA LEU A 142 -20.82 56.09 5.33
C LEU A 142 -21.41 56.55 6.68
N ALA A 143 -20.64 56.53 7.76
CA ALA A 143 -21.04 57.05 9.07
C ALA A 143 -20.70 58.54 9.28
N GLN A 144 -20.31 59.23 8.20
CA GLN A 144 -20.00 60.67 8.15
C GLN A 144 -20.95 61.43 7.21
N ILE A 145 -22.06 60.79 6.82
CA ILE A 145 -23.13 61.25 5.93
C ILE A 145 -24.46 61.12 6.68
#